data_AF-A0A4Q3E6C4-F1
#
_entry.id   AF-A0A4Q3E6C4-F1
#
_cell.length_a   1.000
_cell.length_b   1.000
_cell.length_c   1.000
_cell.angle_alpha   90.00
_cell.angle_beta   90.00
_cell.angle_gamma   90.00
#
_symmetry.space_group_name_H-M   'P 1'
#
loop_
_entity.id
_entity.type
_entity.pdbx_description
1 polymer ?
#
loop_
_entity_poly.entity_id
_entity_poly.type
_entity_poly.pdbx_seq_one_letter_code
_entity_poly.pdbx_strand_id
1 'polypeptide(L)'
;MIKKALTILLLCLAYYTTSTAQAIIQSKFYPTDAFRYPLNLPPSTAGSFGELRPNHFHSGLDFKTNQRVGYPIYAIMDGYVSRLRIQYGGFGRAVYITHPNGYTSVYGHLDRFSPEIEKAVRECQEQDQSYEVDFAPLAGQMPVTKGQQFSWAGNAGASAGPHLHFEIRDTQTQETINPQLFGLTIPDQVPPVISSIATYHLNGAPF
;
A
#
# COMPACT_ATOMS: atom_id res chain seq x y z
N MET A 1 58.82 -0.24 29.64
CA MET A 1 57.36 -0.02 29.78
C MET A 1 56.74 0.80 28.64
N ILE A 2 57.51 1.61 27.89
CA ILE A 2 56.98 2.49 26.82
C ILE A 2 56.57 1.75 25.53
N LYS A 3 57.21 0.61 25.19
CA LYS A 3 56.92 -0.13 23.95
C LYS A 3 55.57 -0.87 23.95
N LYS A 4 54.97 -1.17 25.12
CA LYS A 4 53.65 -1.82 25.21
C LYS A 4 52.48 -0.83 25.10
N ALA A 5 52.71 0.45 25.41
CA ALA A 5 51.70 1.49 25.31
C ALA A 5 51.44 1.92 23.84
N LEU A 6 52.48 1.85 22.99
CA LEU A 6 52.37 2.22 21.57
C LEU A 6 51.57 1.20 20.75
N THR A 7 51.64 -0.09 21.10
CA THR A 7 50.89 -1.16 20.41
C THR A 7 49.39 -1.09 20.71
N ILE A 8 48.99 -0.63 21.90
CA ILE A 8 47.57 -0.47 22.27
C ILE A 8 46.97 0.76 21.57
N LEU A 9 47.73 1.84 21.38
CA LEU A 9 47.27 3.04 20.68
C LEU A 9 47.04 2.79 19.17
N LEU A 10 47.84 1.94 18.55
CA LEU A 10 47.67 1.53 17.13
C LEU A 10 46.50 0.56 16.91
N LEU A 11 46.12 -0.22 17.92
CA LEU A 11 44.93 -1.09 17.89
C LEU A 11 43.61 -0.32 18.10
N CYS A 12 43.63 0.81 18.82
CA CYS A 12 42.46 1.68 18.97
C CYS A 12 42.21 2.60 17.76
N LEU A 13 43.22 2.88 16.94
CA LEU A 13 43.07 3.72 15.74
C LEU A 13 42.47 2.97 14.53
N ALA A 14 42.43 1.64 14.56
CA ALA A 14 41.92 0.81 13.46
C ALA A 14 40.40 0.60 13.48
N TYR A 15 39.68 1.13 14.47
CA TYR A 15 38.22 0.97 14.63
C TYR A 15 37.39 2.20 14.23
N TYR A 16 37.99 3.15 13.51
CA TYR A 16 37.27 4.24 12.85
C TYR A 16 37.09 3.97 11.35
N THR A 17 36.76 2.75 10.96
CA THR A 17 36.08 2.58 9.67
C THR A 17 34.68 3.13 9.87
N THR A 18 34.45 4.37 9.42
CA THR A 18 33.10 4.87 9.20
C THR A 18 32.41 3.87 8.29
N SER A 19 31.57 3.02 8.88
CA SER A 19 30.66 2.17 8.14
C SER A 19 29.66 3.13 7.51
N THR A 20 30.00 3.67 6.34
CA THR A 20 29.02 4.30 5.48
C THR A 20 28.09 3.18 5.08
N ALA A 21 26.87 3.18 5.60
CA ALA A 21 25.82 2.30 5.11
C ALA A 21 25.87 2.35 3.57
N GLN A 22 25.86 1.19 2.91
CA GLN A 22 25.72 1.13 1.45
C GLN A 22 24.63 2.11 1.06
N ALA A 23 24.92 3.02 0.13
CA ALA A 23 23.86 3.83 -0.48
C ALA A 23 22.75 2.87 -0.91
N ILE A 24 21.51 3.14 -0.50
CA ILE A 24 20.38 2.33 -0.96
C ILE A 24 20.42 2.42 -2.48
N ILE A 25 20.72 1.30 -3.15
CA ILE A 25 20.66 1.20 -4.61
C ILE A 25 19.17 1.08 -4.94
N GLN A 26 18.44 2.18 -4.77
CA GLN A 26 17.07 2.29 -5.24
C GLN A 26 17.13 2.87 -6.64
N SER A 27 16.93 2.01 -7.64
CA SER A 27 16.93 2.42 -9.04
C SER A 27 15.72 3.30 -9.40
N LYS A 28 14.65 3.28 -8.57
CA LYS A 28 13.37 3.92 -8.85
C LYS A 28 13.02 4.95 -7.77
N PHE A 29 12.85 6.20 -8.17
CA PHE A 29 12.36 7.28 -7.32
C PHE A 29 10.83 7.20 -7.22
N TYR A 30 10.30 7.33 -6.00
CA TYR A 30 8.86 7.36 -5.74
C TYR A 30 8.45 8.70 -5.10
N PRO A 31 7.34 9.32 -5.54
CA PRO A 31 6.91 10.61 -5.01
C PRO A 31 6.33 10.46 -3.60
N THR A 32 6.98 11.06 -2.60
CA THR A 32 6.57 10.97 -1.18
C THR A 32 5.54 12.02 -0.76
N ASP A 33 5.55 13.20 -1.40
CA ASP A 33 4.70 14.33 -0.98
C ASP A 33 3.44 14.48 -1.83
N ALA A 34 3.34 13.67 -2.88
CA ALA A 34 2.27 13.78 -3.87
C ALA A 34 0.95 13.17 -3.36
N PHE A 35 1.03 12.20 -2.45
CA PHE A 35 -0.12 11.47 -1.92
C PHE A 35 -0.52 11.95 -0.51
N ARG A 36 -1.80 11.78 -0.16
CA ARG A 36 -2.30 11.89 1.21
C ARG A 36 -2.77 10.53 1.71
N TYR A 37 -2.85 10.34 3.03
CA TYR A 37 -3.42 9.12 3.60
C TYR A 37 -4.88 8.90 3.19
N PRO A 38 -5.30 7.65 2.91
CA PRO A 38 -6.66 7.36 2.46
C PRO A 38 -7.73 7.52 3.55
N LEU A 39 -7.31 7.56 4.82
CA LEU A 39 -8.14 7.73 6.01
C LEU A 39 -7.69 8.96 6.82
N ASN A 40 -8.63 9.61 7.51
CA ASN A 40 -8.35 10.64 8.51
C ASN A 40 -8.19 10.02 9.91
N LEU A 41 -7.37 8.98 9.99
CA LEU A 41 -6.99 8.30 11.23
C LEU A 41 -5.47 8.32 11.36
N PRO A 42 -4.91 8.33 12.58
CA PRO A 42 -3.48 8.07 12.76
C PRO A 42 -3.10 6.76 12.06
N PRO A 43 -2.08 6.76 11.18
CA PRO A 43 -1.72 5.58 10.42
C PRO A 43 -1.30 4.44 11.35
N SER A 44 -1.96 3.30 11.21
CA SER A 44 -1.63 2.06 11.92
C SER A 44 -1.96 0.87 11.04
N THR A 45 -1.14 -0.18 11.11
CA THR A 45 -1.25 -1.35 10.24
C THR A 45 -1.99 -2.51 10.89
N ALA A 46 -2.85 -3.18 10.13
CA ALA A 46 -3.43 -4.50 10.42
C ALA A 46 -2.72 -5.63 9.65
N GLY A 47 -1.92 -5.29 8.65
CA GLY A 47 -1.28 -6.21 7.73
C GLY A 47 -0.30 -5.44 6.82
N SER A 48 0.93 -5.92 6.72
CA SER A 48 2.01 -5.23 6.02
C SER A 48 2.14 -5.67 4.56
N PHE A 49 2.72 -4.83 3.70
CA PHE A 49 3.01 -5.20 2.32
C PHE A 49 4.03 -6.32 2.26
N GLY A 50 3.76 -7.34 1.44
CA GLY A 50 4.62 -8.52 1.30
C GLY A 50 4.53 -9.50 2.47
N GLU A 51 3.60 -9.30 3.40
CA GLU A 51 3.37 -10.26 4.50
C GLU A 51 3.01 -11.63 3.95
N LEU A 52 3.69 -12.68 4.43
CA LEU A 52 3.42 -14.05 4.04
C LEU A 52 2.10 -14.52 4.68
N ARG A 53 1.10 -14.79 3.84
CA ARG A 53 -0.16 -15.44 4.22
C ARG A 53 -0.13 -16.90 3.75
N PRO A 54 -0.96 -17.80 4.32
CA PRO A 54 -0.89 -19.23 4.02
C PRO A 54 -0.88 -19.60 2.53
N ASN A 55 -1.56 -18.81 1.70
CA ASN A 55 -1.74 -19.11 0.27
C ASN A 55 -1.12 -18.06 -0.69
N HIS A 56 -0.59 -16.94 -0.19
CA HIS A 56 -0.07 -15.83 -1.04
C HIS A 56 0.71 -14.79 -0.21
N PHE A 57 1.43 -13.90 -0.90
CA PHE A 57 1.95 -12.66 -0.29
C PHE A 57 0.90 -11.56 -0.30
N HIS A 58 0.80 -10.80 0.79
CA HIS A 58 -0.10 -9.68 0.90
C HIS A 58 0.29 -8.55 -0.07
N SER A 59 -0.61 -8.21 -1.01
CA SER A 59 -0.34 -7.28 -2.11
C SER A 59 -0.47 -5.80 -1.74
N GLY A 60 -0.86 -5.47 -0.50
CA GLY A 60 -1.18 -4.11 -0.07
C GLY A 60 -0.72 -3.79 1.34
N LEU A 61 -1.19 -2.66 1.84
CA LEU A 61 -1.06 -2.21 3.23
C LEU A 61 -2.47 -2.12 3.83
N ASP A 62 -2.69 -2.83 4.92
CA ASP A 62 -3.99 -2.81 5.60
C ASP A 62 -4.01 -1.71 6.67
N PHE A 63 -4.76 -0.64 6.44
CA PHE A 63 -4.96 0.41 7.43
C PHE A 63 -6.02 0.00 8.44
N LYS A 64 -5.67 0.05 9.73
CA LYS A 64 -6.62 -0.21 10.82
C LYS A 64 -7.73 0.82 10.85
N THR A 65 -8.95 0.33 11.06
CA THR A 65 -10.13 1.17 11.29
C THR A 65 -10.69 0.97 12.70
N ASN A 66 -9.82 0.72 13.69
CA ASN A 66 -10.20 0.55 15.10
C ASN A 66 -11.39 -0.43 15.29
N GLN A 67 -11.41 -1.52 14.51
CA GLN A 67 -12.45 -2.55 14.52
C GLN A 67 -13.86 -2.05 14.15
N ARG A 68 -13.98 -0.94 13.41
CA ARG A 68 -15.26 -0.38 12.97
C ARG A 68 -15.29 -0.16 11.46
N VAL A 69 -16.47 -0.34 10.89
CA VAL A 69 -16.80 0.05 9.52
C VAL A 69 -17.32 1.49 9.49
N GLY A 70 -17.43 2.07 8.29
CA GLY A 70 -18.07 3.35 8.07
C GLY A 70 -17.15 4.57 8.20
N TYR A 71 -15.84 4.40 8.30
CA TYR A 71 -14.91 5.55 8.23
C TYR A 71 -14.85 6.08 6.80
N PRO A 72 -14.95 7.40 6.57
CA PRO A 72 -14.76 7.99 5.25
C PRO A 72 -13.41 7.63 4.63
N ILE A 73 -13.44 7.19 3.37
CA ILE A 73 -12.25 6.96 2.55
C ILE A 73 -12.18 8.02 1.47
N TYR A 74 -10.97 8.50 1.26
CA TYR A 74 -10.66 9.66 0.44
C TYR A 74 -9.61 9.33 -0.61
N ALA A 75 -9.74 9.95 -1.79
CA ALA A 75 -8.74 9.80 -2.85
C ALA A 75 -7.38 10.34 -2.37
N ILE A 76 -6.31 9.58 -2.65
CA ILE A 76 -4.95 9.94 -2.21
C ILE A 76 -4.33 11.06 -3.07
N MET A 77 -4.83 11.22 -4.29
CA MET A 77 -4.38 12.17 -5.32
C MET A 77 -5.52 12.35 -6.34
N ASP A 78 -5.47 13.43 -7.11
CA ASP A 78 -6.30 13.63 -8.28
C ASP A 78 -6.22 12.43 -9.24
N GLY A 79 -7.31 12.15 -9.94
CA GLY A 79 -7.37 11.05 -10.88
C GLY A 79 -8.78 10.80 -11.37
N TYR A 80 -9.03 9.57 -11.78
CA TYR A 80 -10.37 9.10 -12.13
C TYR A 80 -10.54 7.65 -11.67
N VAL A 81 -11.77 7.27 -11.36
CA VAL A 81 -12.13 5.87 -11.10
C VAL A 81 -11.95 5.08 -12.39
N SER A 82 -10.95 4.19 -12.43
CA SER A 82 -10.59 3.40 -13.60
C SER A 82 -11.15 1.99 -13.57
N ARG A 83 -11.58 1.52 -12.39
CA ARG A 83 -12.28 0.24 -12.23
C ARG A 83 -13.10 0.21 -10.95
N LEU A 84 -14.30 -0.34 -11.04
CA LEU A 84 -15.17 -0.70 -9.93
C LEU A 84 -15.33 -2.21 -9.94
N ARG A 85 -15.10 -2.85 -8.79
CA ARG A 85 -15.26 -4.30 -8.66
C ARG A 85 -16.07 -4.68 -7.44
N ILE A 86 -17.08 -5.52 -7.63
CA ILE A 86 -17.91 -6.13 -6.58
C ILE A 86 -17.93 -7.63 -6.80
N GLN A 87 -17.53 -8.38 -5.79
CA GLN A 87 -17.52 -9.84 -5.77
C GLN A 87 -17.75 -10.37 -4.36
N TYR A 88 -18.12 -11.64 -4.22
CA TYR A 88 -18.37 -12.24 -2.89
C TYR A 88 -17.10 -12.44 -2.06
N GLY A 89 -15.96 -12.77 -2.68
CA GLY A 89 -14.66 -12.99 -2.02
C GLY A 89 -13.63 -11.90 -2.34
N GLY A 90 -12.34 -12.19 -2.14
CA GLY A 90 -11.25 -11.26 -2.45
C GLY A 90 -11.45 -9.89 -1.79
N PHE A 91 -11.31 -8.79 -2.55
CA PHE A 91 -11.53 -7.43 -2.03
C PHE A 91 -12.99 -7.10 -1.69
N GLY A 92 -13.96 -7.96 -2.02
CA GLY A 92 -15.37 -7.66 -1.83
C GLY A 92 -15.80 -6.52 -2.73
N ARG A 93 -15.87 -5.31 -2.17
CA ARG A 93 -16.12 -4.06 -2.89
C ARG A 93 -14.80 -3.30 -3.02
N ALA A 94 -14.42 -2.96 -4.25
CA ALA A 94 -13.18 -2.28 -4.54
C ALA A 94 -13.34 -1.14 -5.55
N VAL A 95 -12.57 -0.07 -5.33
CA VAL A 95 -12.41 1.05 -6.26
C VAL A 95 -10.94 1.14 -6.66
N TYR A 96 -10.68 1.32 -7.95
CA TYR A 96 -9.37 1.60 -8.50
C TYR A 96 -9.39 3.04 -9.02
N ILE A 97 -8.39 3.82 -8.65
CA ILE A 97 -8.24 5.22 -9.07
C ILE A 97 -6.91 5.35 -9.78
N THR A 98 -6.95 5.68 -11.07
CA THR A 98 -5.74 5.94 -11.86
C THR A 98 -5.37 7.42 -11.76
N HIS A 99 -4.10 7.66 -11.48
CA HIS A 99 -3.53 8.99 -11.26
C HIS A 99 -2.67 9.44 -12.45
N PRO A 100 -2.54 10.76 -12.68
CA PRO A 100 -1.77 11.29 -13.81
C PRO A 100 -0.27 11.00 -13.74
N ASN A 101 0.25 10.61 -12.57
CA ASN A 101 1.66 10.29 -12.36
C ASN A 101 2.02 8.82 -12.68
N GLY A 102 1.12 8.07 -13.33
CA GLY A 102 1.39 6.70 -13.77
C GLY A 102 1.20 5.63 -12.70
N TYR A 103 0.54 5.96 -11.58
CA TYR A 103 0.17 5.00 -10.54
C TYR A 103 -1.34 4.84 -10.42
N THR A 104 -1.75 3.67 -9.97
CA THR A 104 -3.15 3.38 -9.62
C THR A 104 -3.24 3.06 -8.14
N SER A 105 -4.14 3.72 -7.41
CA SER A 105 -4.48 3.33 -6.04
C SER A 105 -5.68 2.40 -6.02
N VAL A 106 -5.64 1.38 -5.15
CA VAL A 106 -6.70 0.39 -5.00
C VAL A 106 -7.19 0.39 -3.57
N TYR A 107 -8.51 0.40 -3.39
CA TYR A 107 -9.17 0.47 -2.11
C TYR A 107 -10.13 -0.70 -2.00
N GLY A 108 -9.83 -1.66 -1.12
CA GLY A 108 -10.60 -2.88 -0.93
C GLY A 108 -11.38 -2.94 0.38
N HIS A 109 -12.20 -3.97 0.51
CA HIS A 109 -13.07 -4.26 1.67
C HIS A 109 -14.08 -3.15 1.99
N LEU A 110 -14.47 -2.37 0.98
CA LEU A 110 -15.29 -1.18 1.18
C LEU A 110 -16.71 -1.53 1.67
N ASP A 111 -17.27 -0.67 2.51
CA ASP A 111 -18.63 -0.82 3.02
C ASP A 111 -19.66 -0.38 1.98
N ARG A 112 -19.50 0.84 1.46
CA ARG A 112 -20.40 1.46 0.47
C ARG A 112 -19.67 2.54 -0.33
N PHE A 113 -20.25 2.97 -1.44
CA PHE A 113 -19.67 4.04 -2.26
C PHE A 113 -20.43 5.35 -2.17
N SER A 114 -19.83 6.43 -2.69
CA SER A 114 -20.52 7.70 -2.87
C SER A 114 -21.78 7.52 -3.73
N PRO A 115 -22.79 8.40 -3.62
CA PRO A 115 -24.02 8.28 -4.42
C PRO A 115 -23.78 8.16 -5.93
N GLU A 116 -22.74 8.83 -6.45
CA GLU A 116 -22.34 8.77 -7.85
C GLU A 116 -21.84 7.38 -8.25
N ILE A 117 -20.92 6.79 -7.46
CA ILE A 117 -20.41 5.44 -7.72
C ILE A 117 -21.50 4.39 -7.50
N GLU A 118 -22.33 4.53 -6.47
CA GLU A 118 -23.48 3.65 -6.21
C GLU A 118 -24.45 3.63 -7.39
N LYS A 119 -24.72 4.78 -8.02
CA LYS A 119 -25.56 4.86 -9.21
C LYS A 119 -24.95 4.06 -10.37
N ALA A 120 -23.67 4.28 -10.68
CA ALA A 120 -22.98 3.55 -11.74
C ALA A 120 -22.93 2.03 -11.50
N VAL A 121 -22.71 1.62 -10.24
CA VAL A 121 -22.77 0.21 -9.82
C VAL A 121 -24.15 -0.38 -10.08
N ARG A 122 -25.23 0.30 -9.66
CA ARG A 122 -26.60 -0.19 -9.85
C ARG A 122 -26.96 -0.31 -11.32
N GLU A 123 -26.59 0.67 -12.13
CA GLU A 123 -26.81 0.63 -13.58
C GLU A 123 -26.12 -0.58 -14.22
N CYS A 124 -24.89 -0.90 -13.81
CA CYS A 124 -24.18 -2.09 -14.25
C CYS A 124 -24.88 -3.39 -13.80
N GLN A 125 -25.27 -3.46 -12.53
CA GLN A 125 -25.95 -4.64 -11.97
C GLN A 125 -27.31 -4.89 -12.64
N GLU A 126 -28.06 -3.84 -12.94
CA GLU A 126 -29.33 -3.90 -13.64
C GLU A 126 -29.13 -4.29 -15.11
N GLN A 127 -28.14 -3.73 -15.80
CA GLN A 127 -27.85 -4.09 -17.18
C GLN A 127 -27.45 -5.57 -17.31
N ASP A 128 -26.60 -6.05 -16.41
CA ASP A 128 -26.02 -7.38 -16.49
C ASP A 128 -26.85 -8.44 -15.72
N GLN A 129 -27.91 -8.00 -15.02
CA GLN A 129 -28.75 -8.83 -14.14
C GLN A 129 -27.91 -9.65 -13.14
N SER A 130 -26.87 -9.02 -12.59
CA SER A 130 -25.86 -9.65 -11.74
C SER A 130 -25.56 -8.81 -10.51
N TYR A 131 -25.26 -9.47 -9.38
CA TYR A 131 -24.70 -8.79 -8.21
C TYR A 131 -23.24 -8.41 -8.42
N GLU A 132 -22.47 -9.27 -9.10
CA GLU A 132 -21.06 -9.01 -9.36
C GLU A 132 -20.91 -7.90 -10.39
N VAL A 133 -19.94 -7.02 -10.15
CA VAL A 133 -19.59 -5.91 -11.04
C VAL A 133 -18.11 -5.98 -11.31
N ASP A 134 -17.72 -5.88 -12.57
CA ASP A 134 -16.34 -5.63 -12.99
C ASP A 134 -16.36 -4.64 -14.14
N PHE A 135 -16.47 -3.36 -13.77
CA PHE A 135 -16.72 -2.29 -14.71
C PHE A 135 -15.54 -1.31 -14.72
N ALA A 136 -15.08 -0.94 -15.91
CA ALA A 136 -14.04 0.06 -16.12
C ALA A 136 -14.65 1.29 -16.81
N PRO A 137 -14.94 2.38 -16.06
CA PRO A 137 -15.37 3.64 -16.66
C PRO A 137 -14.35 4.15 -17.67
N LEU A 138 -14.81 4.90 -18.68
CA LEU A 138 -13.90 5.59 -19.58
C LEU A 138 -13.04 6.59 -18.81
N ALA A 139 -11.81 6.82 -19.27
CA ALA A 139 -10.90 7.75 -18.64
C ALA A 139 -11.55 9.15 -18.51
N GLY A 140 -11.52 9.70 -17.29
CA GLY A 140 -12.12 10.99 -16.98
C GLY A 140 -13.65 11.01 -16.81
N GLN A 141 -14.35 9.89 -17.01
CA GLN A 141 -15.81 9.83 -16.83
C GLN A 141 -16.23 9.99 -15.37
N MET A 142 -15.41 9.51 -14.44
CA MET A 142 -15.63 9.57 -12.99
C MET A 142 -14.40 10.20 -12.32
N PRO A 143 -14.19 11.52 -12.49
CA PRO A 143 -13.03 12.20 -11.94
C PRO A 143 -13.11 12.28 -10.41
N VAL A 144 -11.96 12.26 -9.77
CA VAL A 144 -11.82 12.46 -8.33
C VAL A 144 -10.70 13.45 -8.05
N THR A 145 -10.88 14.29 -7.04
CA THR A 145 -9.83 15.21 -6.55
C THR A 145 -9.16 14.66 -5.29
N LYS A 146 -7.90 15.04 -5.07
CA LYS A 146 -7.14 14.69 -3.86
C LYS A 146 -7.93 15.11 -2.63
N GLY A 147 -8.27 14.15 -1.78
CA GLY A 147 -9.05 14.39 -0.56
C GLY A 147 -10.56 14.38 -0.77
N GLN A 148 -11.06 14.13 -1.97
CA GLN A 148 -12.46 13.85 -2.20
C GLN A 148 -12.84 12.53 -1.54
N GLN A 149 -13.89 12.55 -0.72
CA GLN A 149 -14.48 11.34 -0.19
C GLN A 149 -15.25 10.63 -1.29
N PHE A 150 -14.96 9.35 -1.50
CA PHE A 150 -15.65 8.55 -2.52
C PHE A 150 -16.22 7.23 -1.97
N SER A 151 -15.84 6.83 -0.76
CA SER A 151 -16.29 5.56 -0.16
C SER A 151 -16.18 5.59 1.37
N TRP A 152 -16.51 4.47 1.99
CA TRP A 152 -16.37 4.22 3.42
C TRP A 152 -15.71 2.86 3.66
N ALA A 153 -14.81 2.80 4.63
CA ALA A 153 -14.11 1.57 5.01
C ALA A 153 -15.10 0.54 5.55
N GLY A 154 -14.86 -0.73 5.25
CA GLY A 154 -15.81 -1.79 5.54
C GLY A 154 -15.15 -3.08 6.00
N ASN A 155 -15.85 -4.17 5.70
CA ASN A 155 -15.41 -5.54 5.96
C ASN A 155 -15.90 -6.49 4.85
N ALA A 156 -16.12 -5.97 3.63
CA ALA A 156 -16.68 -6.76 2.54
C ALA A 156 -15.65 -7.74 1.97
N GLY A 157 -16.11 -8.87 1.42
CA GLY A 157 -15.23 -9.85 0.79
C GLY A 157 -14.51 -10.74 1.78
N ALA A 158 -13.32 -11.20 1.40
CA ALA A 158 -12.47 -12.06 2.22
C ALA A 158 -11.68 -11.22 3.23
N SER A 159 -12.33 -10.81 4.33
CA SER A 159 -11.74 -10.01 5.39
C SER A 159 -12.02 -10.62 6.77
N ALA A 160 -10.98 -10.69 7.62
CA ALA A 160 -11.09 -11.22 8.98
C ALA A 160 -11.70 -10.21 9.97
N GLY A 161 -11.70 -8.92 9.65
CA GLY A 161 -12.26 -7.87 10.49
C GLY A 161 -12.13 -6.48 9.85
N PRO A 162 -12.83 -5.44 10.34
CA PRO A 162 -12.86 -4.14 9.68
C PRO A 162 -11.49 -3.50 9.51
N HIS A 163 -11.14 -3.18 8.27
CA HIS A 163 -9.93 -2.46 7.86
C HIS A 163 -10.11 -1.90 6.44
N LEU A 164 -9.12 -1.12 5.98
CA LEU A 164 -8.98 -0.74 4.57
C LEU A 164 -7.78 -1.48 3.98
N HIS A 165 -8.01 -2.39 3.03
CA HIS A 165 -6.94 -2.91 2.18
C HIS A 165 -6.58 -1.86 1.14
N PHE A 166 -5.33 -1.43 1.12
CA PHE A 166 -4.88 -0.35 0.24
C PHE A 166 -3.65 -0.73 -0.56
N GLU A 167 -3.67 -0.47 -1.86
CA GLU A 167 -2.54 -0.73 -2.74
C GLU A 167 -2.16 0.50 -3.53
N ILE A 168 -0.87 0.59 -3.88
CA ILE A 168 -0.39 1.40 -4.99
C ILE A 168 0.16 0.43 -6.04
N ARG A 169 -0.21 0.63 -7.29
CA ARG A 169 0.23 -0.18 -8.43
C ARG A 169 0.88 0.69 -9.49
N ASP A 170 1.82 0.13 -10.23
CA ASP A 170 2.22 0.70 -11.52
C ASP A 170 1.02 0.60 -12.49
N THR A 171 0.60 1.70 -13.10
CA THR A 171 -0.61 1.69 -13.94
C THR A 171 -0.43 0.79 -15.17
N GLN A 172 0.79 0.70 -15.72
CA GLN A 172 1.05 -0.07 -16.95
C GLN A 172 1.19 -1.56 -16.65
N THR A 173 2.03 -1.92 -15.68
CA THR A 173 2.33 -3.33 -15.39
C THR A 173 1.35 -3.97 -14.42
N GLN A 174 0.56 -3.16 -13.69
CA GLN A 174 -0.31 -3.59 -12.58
C GLN A 174 0.43 -4.21 -11.39
N GLU A 175 1.78 -4.16 -11.39
CA GLU A 175 2.59 -4.64 -10.28
C GLU A 175 2.29 -3.82 -9.02
N THR A 176 2.11 -4.51 -7.91
CA THR A 176 1.87 -3.87 -6.61
C THR A 176 3.19 -3.35 -6.04
N ILE A 177 3.16 -2.15 -5.50
CA ILE A 177 4.31 -1.45 -4.95
C ILE A 177 4.00 -1.11 -3.50
N ASN A 178 4.97 -1.31 -2.61
CA ASN A 178 4.81 -1.00 -1.20
C ASN A 178 4.36 0.46 -1.01
N PRO A 179 3.15 0.72 -0.46
CA PRO A 179 2.63 2.07 -0.28
C PRO A 179 3.53 2.98 0.59
N GLN A 180 4.32 2.40 1.49
CA GLN A 180 5.22 3.17 2.36
C GLN A 180 6.35 3.85 1.58
N LEU A 181 6.70 3.37 0.37
CA LEU A 181 7.67 4.02 -0.52
C LEU A 181 7.17 5.37 -1.05
N PHE A 182 5.87 5.64 -0.93
CA PHE A 182 5.18 6.85 -1.40
C PHE A 182 4.83 7.83 -0.27
N GLY A 183 5.52 7.73 0.87
CA GLY A 183 5.28 8.61 2.03
C GLY A 183 4.06 8.22 2.88
N LEU A 184 3.37 7.12 2.55
CA LEU A 184 2.27 6.57 3.35
C LEU A 184 2.80 5.62 4.43
N THR A 185 3.68 6.15 5.26
CA THR A 185 4.44 5.40 6.27
C THR A 185 3.59 5.05 7.50
N ILE A 186 3.78 3.85 8.04
CA ILE A 186 3.26 3.49 9.36
C ILE A 186 4.35 3.76 10.39
N PRO A 187 4.09 4.51 11.47
CA PRO A 187 5.05 4.70 12.54
C PRO A 187 5.44 3.34 13.14
N ASP A 188 6.72 2.99 13.03
CA ASP A 188 7.31 1.82 13.66
C ASP A 188 8.39 2.26 14.63
N GLN A 189 8.20 1.89 15.90
CA GLN A 189 9.12 2.17 17.00
C GLN A 189 9.55 0.87 17.70
N VAL A 190 9.17 -0.28 17.15
CA VAL A 190 9.50 -1.58 17.73
C VAL A 190 10.78 -2.06 17.06
N PRO A 191 11.88 -2.24 17.80
CA PRO A 191 13.09 -2.79 17.23
C PRO A 191 12.82 -4.18 16.62
N PRO A 192 13.32 -4.48 15.42
CA PRO A 192 13.14 -5.80 14.85
C PRO A 192 13.85 -6.84 15.73
N VAL A 193 13.21 -7.99 15.92
CA VAL A 193 13.87 -9.17 16.48
C VAL A 193 14.44 -9.97 15.33
N ILE A 194 15.76 -10.03 15.22
CA ILE A 194 16.44 -10.87 14.22
C ILE A 194 16.29 -12.33 14.65
N SER A 195 15.39 -13.06 13.99
CA SER A 195 15.16 -14.48 14.25
C SER A 195 16.13 -15.38 13.48
N SER A 196 16.51 -14.99 12.26
CA SER A 196 17.49 -15.68 11.43
C SER A 196 18.14 -14.71 10.44
N ILE A 197 19.31 -15.09 9.94
CA ILE A 197 20.00 -14.39 8.84
C ILE A 197 20.28 -15.45 7.78
N ALA A 198 19.89 -15.16 6.54
CA ALA A 198 20.20 -16.00 5.39
C ALA A 198 21.03 -15.20 4.39
N THR A 199 22.11 -15.81 3.90
CA THR A 199 22.90 -15.32 2.79
C THR A 199 22.69 -16.24 1.60
N TYR A 200 22.26 -15.71 0.47
CA TYR A 200 22.12 -16.47 -0.76
C TYR A 200 22.74 -15.71 -1.93
N HIS A 201 23.31 -16.46 -2.86
CA HIS A 201 23.95 -15.88 -4.02
C HIS A 201 22.89 -15.67 -5.11
N LEU A 202 22.67 -14.41 -5.49
CA LEU A 202 21.64 -14.04 -6.47
C LEU A 202 21.94 -14.51 -7.90
N ASN A 203 23.14 -15.03 -8.20
CA ASN A 203 23.55 -15.51 -9.53
C ASN A 203 23.19 -14.55 -10.68
N GLY A 204 23.13 -13.24 -10.42
CA GLY A 204 22.76 -12.23 -11.42
C GLY A 204 21.26 -12.12 -11.75
N ALA A 205 20.39 -12.83 -11.03
CA ALA A 205 18.94 -12.65 -11.17
C ALA A 205 18.47 -11.45 -10.32
N PRO A 206 17.60 -10.58 -10.86
CA PRO A 206 16.85 -9.64 -10.04
C PRO A 206 15.83 -10.44 -9.21
N PHE A 207 15.61 -9.99 -7.98
CA PHE A 207 14.44 -10.37 -7.20
C PHE A 207 13.15 -10.07 -7.97
#